data_AF-A0AAN8IWE6-F1
#
_entry.id   AF-A0AAN8IWE6-F1
#
_cell.length_a   1.000
_cell.length_b   1.000
_cell.length_c   1.000
_cell.angle_alpha   90.00
_cell.angle_beta   90.00
_cell.angle_gamma   90.00
#
_symmetry.space_group_name_H-M   'P 1'
#
loop_
_entity.id
_entity.type
_entity.pdbx_description
1 polymer ?
#
loop_
_entity_poly.entity_id
_entity_poly.type
_entity_poly.pdbx_seq_one_letter_code
_entity_poly.pdbx_strand_id
1 'polypeptide(L)'
;SGTMCRLLFFTLVVVIVVRQGYTSCPPIPDSPTARLMYTSSSSTQVGPTSPLEDGTIAKLKCPPGHKATGTATATCTAGKWIGLPLGDCSKV
;
A
#
# COMPACT_ATOMS: atom_id res chain seq x y z
N SER A 1 -39.10 -20.19 -4.56
CA SER A 1 -37.97 -19.73 -5.38
C SER A 1 -37.29 -18.48 -4.77
N GLY A 2 -36.87 -18.52 -3.49
CA GLY A 2 -36.38 -17.33 -2.77
C GLY A 2 -35.08 -17.51 -1.98
N THR A 3 -34.76 -18.74 -1.58
CA THR A 3 -33.56 -19.04 -0.79
C THR A 3 -32.28 -19.03 -1.63
N MET A 4 -32.38 -19.46 -2.90
CA MET A 4 -31.25 -19.51 -3.84
C MET A 4 -30.78 -18.09 -4.26
N CYS A 5 -31.69 -17.13 -4.37
CA CYS A 5 -31.37 -15.73 -4.66
C CYS A 5 -30.60 -15.09 -3.49
N ARG A 6 -31.03 -15.35 -2.25
CA ARG A 6 -30.43 -14.82 -1.02
C ARG A 6 -28.99 -15.31 -0.83
N LEU A 7 -28.73 -16.60 -1.04
CA LEU A 7 -27.38 -17.17 -0.93
C LEU A 7 -26.42 -16.63 -2.00
N LEU A 8 -26.91 -16.37 -3.22
CA LEU A 8 -26.12 -15.73 -4.28
C LEU A 8 -25.74 -14.30 -3.91
N PHE A 9 -26.65 -13.50 -3.35
CA PHE A 9 -26.31 -12.16 -2.86
C PHE A 9 -25.27 -12.20 -1.74
N PHE A 10 -25.43 -13.08 -0.74
CA PHE A 10 -24.47 -13.21 0.36
C PHE A 10 -23.09 -13.67 -0.12
N THR A 11 -23.03 -14.67 -0.99
CA THR A 11 -21.75 -15.16 -1.55
C THR A 11 -21.09 -14.11 -2.44
N LEU A 12 -21.85 -13.38 -3.26
CA LEU A 12 -21.33 -12.26 -4.04
C LEU A 12 -20.72 -11.21 -3.11
N VAL A 13 -21.45 -10.73 -2.09
CA VAL A 13 -20.94 -9.76 -1.10
C VAL A 13 -19.68 -10.26 -0.41
N VAL A 14 -19.66 -11.53 0.04
CA VAL A 14 -18.48 -12.13 0.68
C VAL A 14 -17.30 -12.19 -0.30
N VAL A 15 -17.50 -12.57 -1.56
CA VAL A 15 -16.43 -12.59 -2.57
C VAL A 15 -15.90 -11.17 -2.83
N ILE A 16 -16.77 -10.17 -2.96
CA ILE A 16 -16.35 -8.77 -3.21
C ILE A 16 -15.55 -8.23 -2.01
N VAL A 17 -15.95 -8.56 -0.78
CA VAL A 17 -15.25 -8.15 0.46
C VAL A 17 -13.90 -8.88 0.59
N VAL A 18 -13.86 -10.18 0.32
CA VAL A 18 -12.62 -10.99 0.40
C VAL A 18 -11.61 -10.56 -0.67
N ARG A 19 -12.05 -10.15 -1.85
CA ARG A 19 -11.16 -9.66 -2.93
C ARG A 19 -10.43 -8.37 -2.55
N GLN A 20 -11.09 -7.43 -1.88
CA GLN A 20 -10.48 -6.16 -1.45
C GLN A 20 -9.34 -6.36 -0.43
N GLY A 21 -9.46 -7.39 0.42
CA GLY A 21 -8.42 -7.72 1.41
C GLY A 21 -7.16 -8.35 0.81
N TYR A 22 -7.27 -9.06 -0.33
CA TYR A 22 -6.13 -9.77 -0.94
C TYR A 22 -5.29 -8.89 -1.89
N THR A 23 -5.86 -7.79 -2.37
CA THR A 23 -5.16 -6.84 -3.25
C THR A 23 -4.51 -5.69 -2.46
N SER A 24 -4.72 -5.63 -1.15
CA SER A 24 -4.19 -4.59 -0.28
C SER A 24 -2.81 -4.96 0.27
N CYS A 25 -1.90 -4.00 0.36
CA CYS A 25 -0.53 -4.23 0.82
C CYS A 25 -0.36 -3.89 2.31
N PRO A 26 0.46 -4.65 3.05
CA PRO A 26 0.80 -4.29 4.43
C PRO A 26 1.67 -3.02 4.46
N PRO A 27 1.58 -2.19 5.51
CA PRO A 27 2.52 -1.09 5.73
C PRO A 27 3.98 -1.55 5.65
N ILE A 28 4.83 -0.78 4.97
CA ILE A 28 6.28 -1.03 4.97
C ILE A 28 6.82 -0.57 6.33
N PRO A 29 7.63 -1.40 7.03
CA PRO A 29 8.19 -1.03 8.31
C PRO A 29 8.95 0.29 8.23
N ASP A 30 8.74 1.15 9.22
CA ASP A 30 9.48 2.39 9.38
C ASP A 30 10.98 2.10 9.58
N SER A 31 11.81 2.87 8.88
CA SER A 31 13.25 2.90 9.07
C SER A 31 13.63 4.23 9.74
N PRO A 32 14.57 4.25 10.69
CA PRO A 32 15.04 5.51 11.29
C PRO A 32 15.72 6.44 10.27
N THR A 33 16.20 5.91 9.15
CA THR A 33 16.93 6.66 8.12
C THR A 33 16.03 7.29 7.06
N ALA A 34 14.76 6.88 6.97
CA ALA A 34 13.89 7.37 5.91
C ALA A 34 12.41 7.41 6.29
N ARG A 35 11.73 8.49 5.89
CA ARG A 35 10.30 8.67 6.09
C ARG A 35 9.54 8.29 4.83
N LEU A 36 8.60 7.36 4.94
CA LEU A 36 7.75 6.94 3.82
C LEU A 36 6.46 7.74 3.80
N MET A 37 6.10 8.26 2.63
CA MET A 37 4.83 8.92 2.38
C MET A 37 4.01 8.08 1.42
N TYR A 38 2.80 7.72 1.84
CA TYR A 38 1.89 6.87 1.09
C TYR A 38 0.84 7.75 0.43
N THR A 39 0.69 7.63 -0.89
CA THR A 39 -0.29 8.36 -1.67
C THR A 39 -1.19 7.36 -2.38
N SER A 40 -2.47 7.41 -2.05
CA SER A 40 -3.51 6.62 -2.67
C SER A 40 -4.47 7.53 -3.46
N SER A 41 -5.46 6.91 -4.12
CA SER A 41 -6.54 7.58 -4.86
C SER A 41 -7.32 8.58 -4.00
N SER A 42 -7.52 8.25 -2.72
CA SER A 42 -8.43 8.93 -1.80
C SER A 42 -7.74 9.61 -0.62
N SER A 43 -6.47 9.29 -0.36
CA SER A 43 -5.77 9.72 0.85
C SER A 43 -4.25 9.84 0.67
N THR A 44 -3.62 10.68 1.48
CA THR A 44 -2.17 10.72 1.65
C THR A 44 -1.85 10.64 3.13
N GLN A 45 -1.01 9.69 3.52
CA GLN A 45 -0.73 9.40 4.93
C GLN A 45 0.73 8.98 5.15
N VAL A 46 1.16 9.06 6.41
CA VAL A 46 2.48 8.63 6.89
C VAL A 46 2.27 7.72 8.09
N GLY A 47 2.97 6.58 8.13
CA GLY A 47 2.81 5.58 9.20
C GLY A 47 1.42 4.94 9.24
N PRO A 48 0.89 4.40 8.13
CA PRO A 48 -0.39 3.71 8.14
C PRO A 48 -0.33 2.47 9.04
N THR A 49 -1.36 2.26 9.85
CA THR A 49 -1.51 1.06 10.70
C THR A 49 -2.46 0.01 10.09
N SER A 50 -3.14 0.37 9.00
CA SER A 50 -4.07 -0.48 8.26
C SER A 50 -3.48 -0.84 6.89
N PRO A 51 -3.89 -1.98 6.29
CA PRO A 51 -3.53 -2.31 4.91
C PRO A 51 -3.90 -1.20 3.93
N LEU A 52 -3.05 -1.00 2.93
CA LEU A 52 -3.19 0.03 1.92
C LEU A 52 -3.80 -0.55 0.66
N GLU A 53 -4.73 0.17 0.05
CA GLU A 53 -5.42 -0.26 -1.16
C GLU A 53 -4.45 -0.48 -2.34
N ASP A 54 -4.86 -1.31 -3.29
CA ASP A 54 -4.14 -1.52 -4.55
C ASP A 54 -3.93 -0.19 -5.28
N GLY A 55 -2.76 -0.02 -5.91
CA GLY A 55 -2.37 1.22 -6.56
C GLY A 55 -1.77 2.27 -5.63
N THR A 56 -1.79 2.06 -4.30
CA THR A 56 -1.11 2.97 -3.37
C THR A 56 0.38 3.06 -3.69
N ILE A 57 0.93 4.28 -3.71
CA ILE A 57 2.35 4.54 -3.96
C ILE A 57 3.02 4.95 -2.65
N ALA A 58 4.01 4.16 -2.21
CA ALA A 58 4.91 4.51 -1.13
C ALA A 58 6.12 5.27 -1.70
N LYS A 59 6.37 6.49 -1.22
CA LYS A 59 7.48 7.33 -1.67
C LYS A 59 8.44 7.62 -0.52
N LEU A 60 9.72 7.38 -0.77
CA LEU A 60 10.82 7.73 0.11
C LEU A 60 10.98 9.24 0.16
N LYS A 61 10.87 9.82 1.37
CA LYS A 61 11.05 11.25 1.61
C LYS A 61 12.32 11.45 2.43
N CYS A 62 13.36 11.94 1.76
CA CYS A 62 14.63 12.29 2.42
C CYS A 62 14.56 13.67 3.08
N PRO A 63 15.29 13.86 4.20
CA PRO A 63 15.43 15.17 4.84
C PRO A 63 16.20 16.15 3.94
N PRO A 64 16.08 17.47 4.19
CA PRO A 64 16.86 18.48 3.48
C PRO A 64 18.36 18.17 3.49
N GLY A 65 19.04 18.40 2.37
CA GLY A 65 20.48 18.10 2.21
C GLY A 65 20.80 16.62 2.00
N HIS A 66 19.78 15.74 1.87
CA HIS A 66 19.95 14.34 1.50
C HIS A 66 19.18 14.02 0.21
N LYS A 67 19.67 13.05 -0.56
CA LYS A 67 19.01 12.48 -1.73
C LYS A 67 18.81 10.99 -1.55
N ALA A 68 17.76 10.47 -2.18
CA ALA A 68 17.52 9.05 -2.26
C ALA A 68 18.58 8.40 -3.18
N THR A 69 19.21 7.35 -2.69
CA THR A 69 20.15 6.51 -3.43
C THR A 69 19.48 5.17 -3.68
N GLY A 70 19.18 4.85 -4.94
CA GLY A 70 18.42 3.65 -5.32
C GLY A 70 16.93 3.91 -5.53
N THR A 71 16.09 2.90 -5.27
CA THR A 71 14.65 2.97 -5.56
C THR A 71 13.93 3.86 -4.55
N ALA A 72 13.35 4.97 -5.01
CA ALA A 72 12.66 5.92 -4.12
C ALA A 72 11.14 5.72 -4.03
N THR A 73 10.58 4.78 -4.78
CA THR A 73 9.14 4.55 -4.87
C THR A 73 8.81 3.08 -4.97
N ALA A 74 7.78 2.65 -4.26
CA ALA A 74 7.18 1.33 -4.40
C ALA A 74 5.67 1.46 -4.62
N THR A 75 5.09 0.62 -5.48
CA THR A 75 3.67 0.63 -5.80
C THR A 75 3.02 -0.65 -5.30
N CYS A 76 1.89 -0.53 -4.61
CA CYS A 76 1.08 -1.66 -4.21
C CYS A 76 0.36 -2.24 -5.43
N THR A 77 0.56 -3.51 -5.74
CA THR A 77 -0.10 -4.20 -6.84
C THR A 77 -0.39 -5.64 -6.45
N ALA A 78 -1.67 -6.01 -6.51
CA ALA A 78 -2.20 -7.31 -6.13
C ALA A 78 -1.70 -7.80 -4.77
N GLY A 79 -1.70 -6.91 -3.76
CA GLY A 79 -1.28 -7.21 -2.39
C GLY A 79 0.23 -7.30 -2.17
N LYS A 80 1.04 -6.92 -3.17
CA LYS A 80 2.51 -6.91 -3.09
C LYS A 80 3.07 -5.54 -3.43
N TRP A 81 4.13 -5.14 -2.75
CA TRP A 81 4.89 -3.96 -3.10
C TRP A 81 5.86 -4.25 -4.24
N ILE A 82 5.67 -3.55 -5.36
CA ILE A 82 6.57 -3.56 -6.52
C ILE A 82 7.55 -2.41 -6.38
N GLY A 83 8.85 -2.68 -6.52
CA GLY A 83 9.91 -1.68 -6.32
C GLY A 83 10.57 -1.71 -4.94
N LEU A 84 10.36 -2.78 -4.16
CA LEU A 84 11.19 -3.10 -3.01
C LEU A 84 12.48 -3.83 -3.44
N PRO A 85 13.57 -3.69 -2.67
CA PRO A 85 13.72 -2.81 -1.51
C PRO A 85 13.80 -1.33 -1.92
N LEU A 86 13.28 -0.45 -1.06
CA LEU A 86 13.54 0.98 -1.21
C LEU A 86 15.00 1.26 -0.89
N GLY A 87 15.55 2.27 -1.55
CA GLY A 87 16.88 2.79 -1.28
C GLY A 87 16.94 3.61 0.01
N ASP A 88 18.11 4.17 0.26
CA ASP A 88 18.40 4.96 1.45
C ASP A 88 18.59 6.44 1.14
N CYS A 89 18.57 7.28 2.17
CA CYS A 89 18.87 8.70 2.05
C CYS A 89 20.37 8.94 2.33
N SER A 90 21.10 9.45 1.34
CA SER A 90 22.52 9.83 1.46
C SER A 90 22.67 11.35 1.38
N LYS A 91 23.59 11.91 2.17
CA LYS A 91 23.90 13.35 2.14
C LYS A 91 24.46 13.74 0.76
N VAL A 92 23.97 14.86 0.23
CA VAL A 92 24.44 15.45 -1.04
C VAL A 92 25.57 16.43 -0.78
#